data_AF-A0A897NN90-F1
#
_entry.id   AF-A0A897NN90-F1
#
_cell.length_a   1.000
_cell.length_b   1.000
_cell.length_c   1.000
_cell.angle_alpha   90.00
_cell.angle_beta   90.00
_cell.angle_gamma   90.00
#
_symmetry.space_group_name_H-M   'P 1'
#
loop_
_entity.id
_entity.type
_entity.pdbx_description
1 polymer ?
#
loop_
_entity_poly.entity_id
_entity_poly.type
_entity_poly.pdbx_seq_one_letter_code
_entity_poly.pdbx_strand_id
1 'polypeptide(L)'
;MRKKDAMRWLNNLDEPTAHELRNAFVPKPNGFEGSTFPTSISNIRITGDPKFVETVAGLLKPIQRLEGSRTRIEINLQRTEDRETGELTGNYALYLSVAERG
;
A
#
# COMPACT_ATOMS: atom_id res chain seq x y z
N MET A 1 -3.65 -21.32 2.35
CA MET A 1 -2.31 -21.33 2.98
C MET A 1 -2.48 -21.41 4.49
N ARG A 2 -1.75 -22.28 5.22
CA ARG A 2 -1.81 -22.30 6.70
C ARG A 2 -0.80 -21.29 7.27
N LYS A 3 -0.99 -20.84 8.53
CA LYS A 3 -0.08 -19.88 9.20
C LYS A 3 1.40 -20.32 9.13
N LYS A 4 1.68 -21.60 9.37
CA LYS A 4 3.04 -22.16 9.31
C LYS A 4 3.69 -22.03 7.92
N ASP A 5 2.90 -22.14 6.86
CA ASP A 5 3.39 -22.05 5.49
C ASP A 5 3.65 -20.57 5.13
N ALA A 6 2.79 -19.67 5.61
CA ALA A 6 2.97 -18.22 5.47
C ALA A 6 4.23 -17.71 6.18
N MET A 7 4.48 -18.17 7.41
CA MET A 7 5.69 -17.83 8.16
C MET A 7 6.95 -18.35 7.47
N ARG A 8 6.91 -19.57 6.94
CA ARG A 8 8.03 -20.13 6.17
C ARG A 8 8.29 -19.32 4.90
N TRP A 9 7.24 -18.95 4.18
CA TRP A 9 7.36 -18.10 3.00
C TRP A 9 8.04 -16.77 3.34
N LEU A 10 7.57 -16.06 4.37
CA LEU A 10 8.14 -14.78 4.79
C LEU A 10 9.62 -14.90 5.19
N ASN A 11 9.98 -15.94 5.94
CA ASN A 11 11.36 -16.16 6.37
C ASN A 11 12.34 -16.44 5.22
N ASN A 12 11.83 -16.80 4.05
CA ASN A 12 12.63 -17.12 2.87
C ASN A 12 12.68 -15.94 1.88
N LEU A 13 12.12 -14.77 2.21
CA LEU A 13 12.21 -13.58 1.38
C LEU A 13 13.44 -12.77 1.77
N ASP A 14 14.18 -12.32 0.77
CA ASP A 14 15.21 -11.30 0.95
C ASP A 14 14.56 -9.93 1.18
N GLU A 15 15.24 -9.07 1.93
CA GLU A 15 14.82 -7.67 2.05
C GLU A 15 15.01 -6.96 0.69
N PRO A 16 13.96 -6.35 0.11
CA PRO A 16 14.07 -5.74 -1.20
C PRO A 16 14.92 -4.47 -1.12
N THR A 17 15.78 -4.28 -2.11
CA THR A 17 16.42 -2.99 -2.33
C THR A 17 15.39 -1.93 -2.71
N ALA A 18 15.76 -0.65 -2.56
CA ALA A 18 14.92 0.45 -3.03
C ALA A 18 14.58 0.36 -4.53
N HIS A 19 15.44 -0.24 -5.36
CA HIS A 19 15.18 -0.41 -6.79
C HIS A 19 14.15 -1.51 -7.05
N GLU A 20 14.29 -2.66 -6.42
CA GLU A 20 13.34 -3.78 -6.53
C GLU A 20 11.96 -3.37 -6.02
N LEU A 21 11.91 -2.67 -4.88
CA LEU A 21 10.65 -2.16 -4.33
C LEU A 21 9.91 -1.26 -5.32
N ARG A 22 10.62 -0.39 -6.05
CA ARG A 22 10.00 0.47 -7.08
C ARG A 22 9.49 -0.33 -8.26
N ASN A 23 10.29 -1.28 -8.76
CA ASN A 23 9.95 -2.07 -9.94
C ASN A 23 8.78 -3.05 -9.69
N ALA A 24 8.48 -3.37 -8.42
CA ALA A 24 7.36 -4.22 -8.03
C ALA A 24 5.98 -3.54 -8.14
N PHE A 25 5.91 -2.21 -8.30
CA PHE A 25 4.63 -1.52 -8.45
C PHE A 25 4.09 -1.65 -9.87
N VAL A 26 2.87 -2.16 -9.98
CA VAL A 26 2.08 -2.13 -11.20
C VAL A 26 1.06 -1.00 -11.09
N PRO A 27 1.19 0.08 -11.89
CA PRO A 27 0.29 1.20 -11.84
C PRO A 27 -1.16 0.81 -12.18
N LYS A 28 -2.11 1.45 -11.50
CA LYS A 28 -3.52 1.44 -11.88
C LYS A 28 -3.69 2.14 -13.23
N PRO A 29 -4.27 1.48 -14.26
CA PRO A 29 -4.48 2.10 -15.55
C PRO A 29 -5.37 3.35 -15.48
N ASN A 30 -5.17 4.29 -16.40
CA ASN A 30 -6.05 5.45 -16.51
C ASN A 30 -7.51 5.01 -16.80
N GLY A 31 -8.48 5.68 -16.19
CA GLY A 31 -9.92 5.38 -16.35
C GLY A 31 -10.36 4.06 -15.70
N PHE A 32 -9.53 3.44 -14.87
CA PHE A 32 -9.87 2.18 -14.21
C PHE A 32 -10.94 2.38 -13.12
N GLU A 33 -12.12 1.80 -13.34
CA GLU A 33 -13.25 1.74 -12.41
C GLU A 33 -13.57 0.27 -12.03
N GLY A 34 -13.71 0.00 -10.72
CA GLY A 34 -14.09 -1.31 -10.18
C GLY A 34 -12.92 -2.27 -9.91
N SER A 35 -13.06 -3.14 -8.91
CA SER A 35 -12.08 -4.19 -8.54
C SER A 35 -12.29 -5.51 -9.28
N THR A 36 -13.20 -5.54 -10.25
CA THR A 36 -13.77 -6.77 -10.83
C THR A 36 -12.98 -7.32 -12.02
N PHE A 37 -12.01 -6.57 -12.55
CA PHE A 37 -11.19 -7.02 -13.67
C PHE A 37 -9.92 -7.73 -13.19
N PRO A 38 -9.43 -8.74 -13.92
CA PRO A 38 -8.18 -9.46 -13.63
C PRO A 38 -6.94 -8.62 -13.96
N THR A 39 -6.96 -7.33 -13.61
CA THR A 39 -5.84 -6.42 -13.81
C THR A 39 -4.95 -6.50 -12.58
N SER A 40 -3.71 -6.92 -12.77
CA SER A 40 -2.71 -6.87 -11.71
C SER A 40 -2.44 -5.40 -11.38
N ILE A 41 -2.88 -4.93 -10.21
CA ILE A 41 -2.62 -3.57 -9.71
C ILE A 41 -1.99 -3.67 -8.32
N SER A 42 -0.98 -2.84 -8.06
CA SER A 42 -0.33 -2.82 -6.75
C SER A 42 -1.01 -1.81 -5.83
N ASN A 43 -1.56 -2.29 -4.71
CA ASN A 43 -2.14 -1.46 -3.65
C ASN A 43 -1.59 -1.90 -2.30
N ILE A 44 -1.27 -0.93 -1.45
CA ILE A 44 -0.83 -1.15 -0.07
C ILE A 44 -1.86 -0.52 0.86
N ARG A 45 -2.28 -1.28 1.86
CA ARG A 45 -3.03 -0.78 3.02
C ARG A 45 -2.27 -1.10 4.29
N ILE A 46 -1.95 -0.08 5.06
CA ILE A 46 -1.36 -0.21 6.40
C ILE A 46 -2.39 0.29 7.40
N THR A 47 -2.65 -0.44 8.48
CA THR A 47 -3.60 -0.02 9.51
C THR A 47 -3.05 -0.34 10.88
N GLY A 48 -3.12 0.62 11.80
CA GLY A 48 -2.60 0.48 13.16
C GLY A 48 -2.51 1.84 13.86
N ASP A 49 -1.77 1.87 14.96
CA ASP A 49 -1.53 3.13 15.67
C ASP A 49 -0.67 4.09 14.82
N PRO A 50 -0.66 5.40 15.12
CA PRO A 50 0.06 6.40 14.33
C PRO A 50 1.54 6.07 14.15
N LYS A 51 2.22 5.67 15.23
CA LYS A 51 3.67 5.40 15.21
C LYS A 51 3.99 4.19 14.34
N PHE A 52 3.17 3.14 14.41
CA PHE A 52 3.29 1.99 13.53
C PHE A 52 3.11 2.37 12.06
N VAL A 53 2.04 3.11 11.73
CA VAL A 53 1.76 3.53 10.35
C VAL A 53 2.91 4.37 9.79
N GLU A 54 3.41 5.35 10.54
CA GLU A 54 4.54 6.20 10.14
C GLU A 54 5.82 5.39 9.92
N THR A 55 6.10 4.45 10.81
CA THR A 55 7.31 3.60 10.72
C THR A 55 7.28 2.74 9.46
N VAL A 56 6.17 2.03 9.21
CA VAL A 56 6.04 1.16 8.03
C VAL A 56 5.96 1.97 6.74
N ALA A 57 5.26 3.11 6.74
CA ALA A 57 5.22 4.03 5.59
C ALA A 57 6.61 4.56 5.24
N GLY A 58 7.48 4.73 6.24
CA GLY A 58 8.88 5.13 6.04
C GLY A 58 9.68 4.16 5.15
N LEU A 59 9.39 2.86 5.19
CA LEU A 59 10.01 1.85 4.33
C LEU A 59 9.61 2.00 2.86
N LEU A 60 8.45 2.59 2.60
CA LEU A 60 7.89 2.74 1.26
C LEU A 60 8.34 4.04 0.58
N LYS A 61 9.16 4.89 1.22
CA LYS A 61 9.70 6.13 0.63
C LYS A 61 10.26 5.99 -0.80
N PRO A 62 10.93 4.89 -1.19
CA PRO A 62 11.39 4.74 -2.58
C PRO A 62 10.30 4.89 -3.64
N ILE A 63 9.03 4.63 -3.30
CA ILE A 63 7.87 4.80 -4.20
C ILE A 63 7.75 6.26 -4.70
N GLN A 64 8.26 7.25 -3.95
CA GLN A 64 8.20 8.67 -4.32
C GLN A 64 8.80 8.96 -5.70
N ARG A 65 9.74 8.14 -6.17
CA ARG A 65 10.35 8.28 -7.51
C ARG A 65 9.44 7.82 -8.66
N LEU A 66 8.31 7.19 -8.35
CA LEU A 66 7.28 6.84 -9.33
C LEU A 66 6.32 8.00 -9.57
N GLU A 67 6.40 9.09 -8.80
CA GLU A 67 5.73 10.35 -9.12
C GLU A 67 6.44 11.01 -10.32
N GLY A 68 5.70 11.30 -11.39
CA GLY A 68 6.29 11.90 -12.59
C GLY A 68 5.26 12.30 -13.65
N SER A 69 5.69 12.45 -14.90
CA SER A 69 4.81 12.87 -16.00
C SER A 69 3.84 11.78 -16.46
N ARG A 70 4.17 10.50 -16.26
CA ARG A 70 3.37 9.34 -16.70
C ARG A 70 2.55 8.71 -15.60
N THR A 71 2.94 8.93 -14.34
CA THR A 71 2.40 8.23 -13.18
C THR A 71 2.27 9.20 -12.01
N ARG A 72 1.30 8.94 -11.14
CA ARG A 72 1.08 9.67 -9.90
C ARG A 72 0.96 8.69 -8.74
N ILE A 73 1.38 9.11 -7.56
CA ILE A 73 1.18 8.40 -6.31
C ILE A 73 -0.17 8.81 -5.76
N GLU A 74 -1.01 7.82 -5.49
CA GLU A 74 -2.26 8.03 -4.76
C GLU A 74 -2.00 7.66 -3.29
N ILE A 75 -2.06 8.68 -2.43
CA ILE A 75 -1.84 8.54 -0.99
C ILE A 75 -3.05 9.09 -0.23
N ASN A 76 -3.58 8.29 0.68
CA ASN A 76 -4.70 8.69 1.53
C ASN A 76 -4.50 8.15 2.94
N LEU A 77 -4.38 9.04 3.92
CA LEU A 77 -4.23 8.73 5.33
C LEU A 77 -5.52 9.11 6.07
N GLN A 78 -6.17 8.13 6.68
CA GLN A 78 -7.47 8.30 7.34
C GLN A 78 -7.38 7.86 8.80
N ARG A 79 -8.06 8.58 9.69
CA ARG A 79 -8.34 8.06 11.03
C ARG A 79 -9.43 6.98 10.93
N THR A 80 -9.31 5.93 11.70
CA THR A 80 -10.31 4.86 11.72
C THR A 80 -11.32 5.09 12.82
N GLU A 81 -12.58 4.93 12.49
CA GLU A 81 -13.71 5.01 13.40
C GLU A 81 -14.19 3.60 13.76
N ASP A 82 -14.68 3.46 14.98
CA ASP A 82 -15.41 2.27 15.40
C ASP A 82 -16.72 2.24 14.63
N ARG A 83 -17.03 1.08 14.02
CA ARG A 83 -18.17 0.97 13.12
C ARG A 83 -19.51 1.01 13.86
N GLU A 84 -19.52 0.63 15.14
CA GLU A 84 -20.72 0.55 15.95
C GLU A 84 -21.01 1.88 16.66
N THR A 85 -19.97 2.58 17.12
CA THR A 85 -20.11 3.83 17.88
C THR A 85 -19.85 5.09 17.06
N GLY A 86 -19.13 5.00 15.95
CA GLY A 86 -18.64 6.15 15.18
C GLY A 86 -17.50 6.91 15.86
N GLU A 87 -16.99 6.43 16.99
CA GLU A 87 -15.91 7.09 17.71
C GLU A 87 -14.55 6.81 17.08
N LEU A 88 -13.63 7.76 17.20
CA LEU A 88 -12.25 7.56 16.74
C LEU A 88 -11.56 6.48 17.57
N THR A 89 -11.07 5.45 16.89
CA THR A 89 -10.34 4.32 17.52
C THR A 89 -8.90 4.68 17.93
N GLY A 90 -8.43 5.88 17.60
CA GLY A 90 -7.02 6.27 17.74
C GLY A 90 -6.07 5.65 16.70
N ASN A 91 -6.58 4.75 15.85
CA ASN A 91 -5.82 4.13 14.77
C ASN A 91 -5.95 4.94 13.46
N TYR A 92 -5.02 4.64 12.55
CA TYR A 92 -4.92 5.22 11.22
C TYR A 92 -4.91 4.10 10.17
N ALA A 93 -5.49 4.39 9.01
CA ALA A 93 -5.41 3.59 7.80
C ALA A 93 -4.73 4.42 6.70
N LEU A 94 -3.60 3.93 6.21
CA LEU A 94 -2.88 4.47 5.07
C LEU A 94 -3.15 3.62 3.84
N TYR A 95 -3.66 4.24 2.79
CA TYR A 95 -3.81 3.67 1.45
C TYR A 95 -2.75 4.28 0.54
N LEU A 96 -2.00 3.43 -0.15
CA LEU A 96 -0.93 3.80 -1.08
C LEU A 96 -1.04 2.98 -2.36
N SER A 97 -1.01 3.67 -3.50
CA SER A 97 -0.92 3.05 -4.82
C SER A 97 -0.24 3.98 -5.82
N VAL A 98 0.04 3.45 -7.01
CA VAL A 98 0.52 4.23 -8.16
C VAL A 98 -0.55 4.13 -9.23
N ALA A 99 -0.87 5.24 -9.89
CA ALA A 99 -1.79 5.29 -11.00
C ALA A 99 -1.11 5.92 -12.23
N GLU A 100 -1.50 5.49 -13.42
CA GLU A 100 -1.17 6.19 -14.65
C GLU A 100 -1.83 7.57 -14.65
N ARG A 101 -1.14 8.56 -15.21
CA ARG A 101 -1.71 9.87 -15.47
C ARG A 101 -2.52 9.81 -16.76
N GLY A 102 -3.70 10.42 -16.72
CA GLY A 102 -4.58 10.67 -17.85
C GLY A 102 -4.50 12.08 -18.36
#